data_AF-A0A2P2IAR5-F1
#
_entry.id   AF-A0A2P2IAR5-F1
#
_cell.length_a   1.000
_cell.length_b   1.000
_cell.length_c   1.000
_cell.angle_alpha   90.00
_cell.angle_beta   90.00
_cell.angle_gamma   90.00
#
_symmetry.space_group_name_H-M   'P 1'
#
loop_
_entity.id
_entity.type
_entity.pdbx_description
1 polymer ?
#
loop_
_entity_poly.entity_id
_entity_poly.type
_entity_poly.pdbx_seq_one_letter_code
_entity_poly.pdbx_strand_id
1 'polypeptide(L)'
;ASETVRTLLVYGYVLEPPSGEAAEEMCAEETKRGQKVENRTYRLEKTNAVSSGKWYFEMEVLTDGPMRVGWASTNCPPGNELGADDKSWAFDGHYHMKCHGGLHEMYGQRVRVGDIVGVMLDLHDWSISFSLNGELMMDASGSETAFSDVQGDTFVPACTLGVGQKARFVFGQDINLLRYFTTYGLQEGYEPFCVNMEMAVTFWYTKDQPTFENNDDVIDSTVEVTRIPAGSDTPPCLKISSKMFEACE
;
A
#
# COMPACT_ATOMS: atom_id res chain seq x y z
N ALA A 1 6.69 -34.66 -22.81
CA ALA A 1 7.33 -34.48 -21.49
C ALA A 1 7.76 -35.83 -20.89
N SER A 2 6.84 -36.71 -20.47
CA SER A 2 7.19 -37.98 -19.81
C SER A 2 8.07 -38.92 -20.65
N GLU A 3 7.81 -39.02 -21.96
CA GLU A 3 8.57 -39.88 -22.86
C GLU A 3 10.01 -39.37 -23.08
N THR A 4 10.17 -38.05 -23.21
CA THR A 4 11.47 -37.37 -23.30
C THR A 4 12.33 -37.59 -22.05
N VAL A 5 11.72 -37.50 -20.86
CA VAL A 5 12.40 -37.74 -19.58
C VAL A 5 12.89 -39.19 -19.49
N ARG A 6 12.08 -40.16 -19.90
CA ARG A 6 12.50 -41.58 -19.95
C ARG A 6 13.66 -41.80 -20.89
N THR A 7 13.64 -41.18 -22.06
CA THR A 7 14.75 -41.26 -23.02
C THR A 7 16.05 -40.74 -22.40
N LEU A 8 16.02 -39.59 -21.72
CA LEU A 8 17.20 -39.03 -21.06
C LEU A 8 17.76 -39.95 -19.97
N LEU A 9 16.89 -40.56 -19.15
CA LEU A 9 17.31 -41.53 -18.14
C LEU A 9 17.97 -42.78 -18.77
N VAL A 10 17.48 -43.25 -19.92
CA VAL A 10 18.06 -44.38 -20.67
C VAL A 10 19.46 -44.05 -21.21
N TYR A 11 19.68 -42.79 -21.61
CA TYR A 11 21.01 -42.30 -22.02
C TYR A 11 21.95 -42.03 -20.83
N GLY A 12 21.54 -42.31 -19.59
CA GLY A 12 22.36 -42.19 -18.39
C GLY A 12 22.41 -40.77 -17.81
N TYR A 13 21.54 -39.87 -18.25
CA TYR A 13 21.39 -38.57 -17.61
C TYR A 13 20.65 -38.72 -16.29
N VAL A 14 21.31 -38.36 -15.18
CA VAL A 14 20.70 -38.31 -13.86
C VAL A 14 20.02 -36.96 -13.70
N LEU A 15 18.70 -36.97 -13.54
CA LEU A 15 17.90 -35.76 -13.31
C LEU A 15 17.67 -35.65 -11.81
N GLU A 16 18.52 -34.90 -11.12
CA GLU A 16 18.31 -34.58 -9.71
C GLU A 16 17.41 -33.34 -9.61
N PRO A 17 16.34 -33.38 -8.79
CA PRO A 17 15.63 -32.16 -8.47
C PRO A 17 16.60 -31.21 -7.75
N PRO A 18 16.52 -29.89 -7.98
CA PRO A 18 17.26 -28.94 -7.16
C PRO A 18 16.96 -29.20 -5.68
N SER A 19 17.97 -29.04 -4.82
CA SER A 19 17.79 -29.16 -3.37
C SER A 19 16.64 -28.24 -2.92
N GLY A 20 15.94 -28.58 -1.83
CA GLY A 20 14.81 -27.78 -1.35
C GLY A 20 15.14 -26.29 -1.23
N GLU A 21 16.35 -25.97 -0.73
CA GLU A 21 16.87 -24.61 -0.62
C GLU A 21 17.11 -23.94 -1.99
N ALA A 22 17.70 -24.64 -2.96
CA ALA A 22 17.93 -24.09 -4.31
C ALA A 22 16.63 -23.95 -5.11
N ALA A 23 15.65 -24.84 -4.91
CA ALA A 23 14.33 -24.75 -5.52
C ALA A 23 13.52 -23.59 -4.91
N GLU A 24 13.63 -23.37 -3.60
CA GLU A 24 13.04 -22.23 -2.89
C GLU A 24 13.69 -20.92 -3.31
N GLU A 25 15.03 -20.86 -3.43
CA GLU A 25 15.76 -19.68 -3.93
C GLU A 25 15.41 -19.37 -5.38
N MET A 26 15.38 -20.36 -6.27
CA MET A 26 14.99 -20.16 -7.68
C MET A 26 13.53 -19.74 -7.82
N CYS A 27 12.60 -20.32 -7.05
CA CYS A 27 11.21 -19.88 -7.04
C CYS A 27 11.08 -18.45 -6.49
N ALA A 28 11.84 -18.11 -5.44
CA ALA A 28 11.87 -16.77 -4.88
C ALA A 28 12.48 -15.75 -5.85
N GLU A 29 13.52 -16.12 -6.61
CA GLU A 29 14.12 -15.28 -7.64
C GLU A 29 13.23 -15.12 -8.87
N GLU A 30 12.57 -16.17 -9.35
CA GLU A 30 11.58 -16.07 -10.43
C GLU A 30 10.37 -15.21 -10.03
N THR A 31 9.93 -15.30 -8.76
CA THR A 31 8.90 -14.41 -8.19
C THR A 31 9.38 -12.95 -8.13
N LYS A 32 10.66 -12.72 -7.77
CA LYS A 32 11.26 -11.38 -7.67
C LYS A 32 11.56 -10.72 -9.01
N ARG A 33 11.83 -11.49 -10.07
CA ARG A 33 12.41 -10.98 -11.33
C ARG A 33 11.42 -10.74 -12.47
N GLY A 34 10.17 -11.22 -12.34
CA GLY A 34 9.19 -11.20 -13.45
C GLY A 34 7.77 -10.75 -13.12
N GLN A 35 7.36 -10.69 -11.85
CA GLN A 35 6.04 -10.17 -11.48
C GLN A 35 6.21 -8.81 -10.82
N LYS A 36 5.97 -7.75 -11.58
CA LYS A 36 5.48 -6.50 -10.99
C LYS A 36 4.19 -6.91 -10.28
N VAL A 37 4.24 -7.06 -8.96
CA VAL A 37 3.10 -7.54 -8.19
C VAL A 37 1.95 -6.59 -8.50
N GLU A 38 0.89 -7.07 -9.15
CA GLU A 38 -0.27 -6.27 -9.53
C GLU A 38 -1.09 -5.98 -8.26
N ASN A 39 -0.52 -5.18 -7.38
CA ASN A 39 -1.16 -4.65 -6.19
C ASN A 39 -1.90 -3.37 -6.58
N ARG A 40 -3.12 -3.21 -6.05
CA ARG A 40 -3.89 -1.99 -6.27
C ARG A 40 -4.09 -1.25 -4.98
N THR A 41 -3.64 -0.01 -4.95
CA THR A 41 -3.87 0.91 -3.85
C THR A 41 -5.19 1.65 -4.07
N TYR A 42 -6.02 1.64 -3.03
CA TYR A 42 -7.28 2.36 -2.93
C TYR A 42 -7.17 3.38 -1.81
N ARG A 43 -7.79 4.54 -1.99
CA ARG A 43 -7.92 5.57 -0.95
C ARG A 43 -9.27 6.25 -1.06
N LEU A 44 -9.73 6.83 0.05
CA LEU A 44 -10.92 7.66 0.01
C LEU A 44 -10.66 9.00 -0.71
N GLU A 45 -11.75 9.62 -1.15
CA GLU A 45 -11.75 10.92 -1.81
C GLU A 45 -11.15 12.02 -0.93
N LYS A 46 -10.35 12.90 -1.55
CA LYS A 46 -9.62 13.98 -0.86
C LYS A 46 -10.56 14.96 -0.15
N THR A 47 -11.79 15.14 -0.64
CA THR A 47 -12.80 16.02 -0.04
C THR A 47 -13.24 15.56 1.35
N ASN A 48 -13.10 14.27 1.65
CA ASN A 48 -13.46 13.67 2.93
C ASN A 48 -12.25 13.56 3.88
N ALA A 49 -11.12 14.18 3.53
CA ALA A 49 -9.92 14.08 4.34
C ALA A 49 -10.07 14.80 5.68
N VAL A 50 -9.42 14.24 6.70
CA VAL A 50 -9.47 14.73 8.08
C VAL A 50 -8.16 15.41 8.46
N SER A 51 -8.25 16.50 9.23
CA SER A 51 -7.10 17.31 9.67
C SER A 51 -7.03 17.51 11.19
N SER A 52 -8.01 17.05 11.94
CA SER A 52 -8.05 17.11 13.41
C SER A 52 -8.97 16.02 13.95
N GLY A 53 -8.91 15.73 15.26
CA GLY A 53 -9.77 14.73 15.89
C GLY A 53 -9.14 13.35 16.01
N LYS A 54 -9.95 12.37 16.42
CA LYS A 54 -9.59 10.96 16.53
C LYS A 54 -10.52 10.15 15.65
N TRP A 55 -9.98 9.34 14.74
CA TRP A 55 -10.76 8.68 13.69
C TRP A 55 -10.58 7.16 13.68
N TYR A 56 -11.67 6.45 13.44
CA TYR A 56 -11.73 4.99 13.46
C TYR A 56 -12.47 4.42 12.25
N PHE A 57 -11.97 3.29 11.73
CA PHE A 57 -12.71 2.43 10.82
C PHE A 57 -12.28 0.96 10.99
N GLU A 58 -13.07 0.04 10.42
CA GLU A 58 -12.80 -1.40 10.45
C GLU A 58 -12.57 -1.97 9.06
N MET A 59 -11.71 -2.97 8.98
CA MET A 59 -11.50 -3.83 7.82
C MET A 59 -11.70 -5.30 8.21
N GLU A 60 -12.64 -5.98 7.55
CA GLU A 60 -12.79 -7.44 7.64
C GLU A 60 -12.01 -8.13 6.52
N VAL A 61 -11.20 -9.11 6.90
CA VAL A 61 -10.38 -9.91 5.99
C VAL A 61 -11.25 -11.02 5.37
N LEU A 62 -11.38 -11.04 4.05
CA LEU A 62 -12.21 -12.05 3.35
C LEU A 62 -11.39 -13.13 2.63
N THR A 63 -10.09 -12.90 2.44
CA THR A 63 -9.14 -13.85 1.83
C THR A 63 -7.81 -13.82 2.58
N ASP A 64 -7.09 -14.95 2.59
CA ASP A 64 -5.72 -14.97 3.10
C ASP A 64 -4.76 -14.60 1.98
N GLY A 65 -4.06 -13.48 2.16
CA GLY A 65 -3.06 -13.00 1.22
C GLY A 65 -2.66 -11.56 1.49
N PRO A 66 -1.69 -11.04 0.72
CA PRO A 66 -1.08 -9.75 0.98
C PRO A 66 -2.10 -8.62 0.84
N MET A 67 -2.31 -7.93 1.96
CA MET A 67 -3.15 -6.74 2.03
C MET A 67 -2.62 -5.80 3.11
N ARG A 68 -2.59 -4.52 2.77
CA ARG A 68 -2.18 -3.44 3.67
C ARG A 68 -3.34 -2.51 3.92
N VAL A 69 -3.48 -2.04 5.15
CA VAL A 69 -4.52 -1.08 5.54
C VAL A 69 -3.93 -0.01 6.44
N GLY A 70 -4.41 1.22 6.31
CA GLY A 70 -3.97 2.31 7.17
C GLY A 70 -4.43 3.66 6.66
N TRP A 71 -3.54 4.63 6.78
CA TRP A 71 -3.80 6.03 6.47
C TRP A 71 -2.80 6.54 5.44
N ALA A 72 -3.28 7.38 4.52
CA ALA A 72 -2.46 8.09 3.57
C ALA A 72 -2.69 9.58 3.70
N SER A 73 -1.62 10.37 3.57
CA SER A 73 -1.73 11.80 3.34
C SER A 73 -2.44 12.05 2.00
N THR A 74 -3.23 13.12 1.89
CA THR A 74 -3.90 13.44 0.63
C THR A 74 -2.96 13.82 -0.52
N ASN A 75 -1.68 14.08 -0.19
CA ASN A 75 -0.62 14.36 -1.15
C ASN A 75 0.25 13.12 -1.44
N CYS A 76 -0.18 11.94 -0.98
CA CYS A 76 0.49 10.67 -1.30
C CYS A 76 0.49 10.43 -2.83
N PRO A 77 1.66 10.14 -3.42
CA PRO A 77 1.76 9.92 -4.86
C PRO A 77 1.02 8.64 -5.28
N PRO A 78 0.39 8.62 -6.47
CA PRO A 78 -0.20 7.40 -7.00
C PRO A 78 0.88 6.39 -7.38
N GLY A 79 0.54 5.10 -7.44
CA GLY A 79 1.45 4.05 -7.95
C GLY A 79 2.19 3.26 -6.89
N ASN A 80 2.31 3.80 -5.68
CA ASN A 80 2.98 3.13 -4.58
C ASN A 80 2.01 2.26 -3.77
N GLU A 81 2.54 1.18 -3.21
CA GLU A 81 1.86 0.44 -2.15
C GLU A 81 1.83 1.28 -0.88
N LEU A 82 0.79 1.11 -0.07
CA LEU A 82 0.68 1.80 1.20
C LEU A 82 1.87 1.45 2.11
N GLY A 83 2.52 2.48 2.65
CA GLY A 83 3.73 2.37 3.46
C GLY A 83 5.05 2.33 2.67
N ALA A 84 5.01 2.34 1.33
CA ALA A 84 6.23 2.36 0.51
C ALA A 84 6.87 3.76 0.40
N ASP A 85 6.18 4.81 0.87
CA ASP A 85 6.65 6.18 0.92
C ASP A 85 6.46 6.81 2.31
N ASP A 86 6.96 8.04 2.45
CA ASP A 86 6.85 8.85 3.68
C ASP A 86 5.47 9.51 3.83
N LYS A 87 4.54 9.30 2.89
CA LYS A 87 3.19 9.89 2.87
C LYS A 87 2.10 8.91 3.26
N SER A 88 2.46 7.68 3.62
CA SER A 88 1.51 6.65 3.99
C SER A 88 2.03 5.75 5.10
N TRP A 89 1.08 5.25 5.91
CA TRP A 89 1.33 4.38 7.06
C TRP A 89 0.39 3.19 6.97
N ALA A 90 0.93 1.98 7.07
CA ALA A 90 0.15 0.79 6.85
C ALA A 90 0.49 -0.33 7.82
N PHE A 91 -0.51 -1.17 8.09
CA PHE A 91 -0.33 -2.49 8.64
C PHE A 91 -0.56 -3.54 7.55
N ASP A 92 0.42 -4.42 7.35
CA ASP A 92 0.36 -5.60 6.49
C ASP A 92 -0.09 -6.81 7.32
N GLY A 93 -1.36 -7.17 7.18
CA GLY A 93 -1.95 -8.22 7.99
C GLY A 93 -1.41 -9.63 7.68
N HIS A 94 -1.01 -9.87 6.43
CA HIS A 94 -0.54 -11.19 6.01
C HIS A 94 0.85 -11.47 6.57
N TYR A 95 1.72 -10.46 6.54
CA TYR A 95 3.08 -10.57 7.05
C TYR A 95 3.25 -10.05 8.47
N HIS A 96 2.20 -9.58 9.15
CA HIS A 96 2.25 -9.02 10.51
C HIS A 96 3.33 -7.95 10.68
N MET A 97 3.33 -6.98 9.77
CA MET A 97 4.31 -5.89 9.76
C MET A 97 3.62 -4.53 9.67
N LYS A 98 4.23 -3.53 10.29
CA LYS A 98 3.94 -2.13 10.01
C LYS A 98 4.89 -1.62 8.92
N CYS A 99 4.37 -0.83 7.99
CA CYS A 99 5.08 -0.35 6.80
C CYS A 99 4.99 1.18 6.72
N HIS A 100 6.13 1.86 6.59
CA HIS A 100 6.23 3.30 6.38
C HIS A 100 7.60 3.68 5.79
N GLY A 101 7.65 4.61 4.84
CA GLY A 101 8.92 5.08 4.25
C GLY A 101 9.71 3.98 3.53
N GLY A 102 9.04 2.91 3.08
CA GLY A 102 9.68 1.72 2.51
C GLY A 102 10.34 0.80 3.53
N LEU A 103 10.22 1.10 4.83
CA LEU A 103 10.67 0.24 5.92
C LEU A 103 9.53 -0.70 6.34
N HIS A 104 9.91 -1.92 6.73
CA HIS A 104 9.01 -2.96 7.20
C HIS A 104 9.48 -3.47 8.55
N GLU A 105 8.62 -3.39 9.56
CA GLU A 105 8.93 -3.79 10.93
C GLU A 105 7.86 -4.74 11.47
N MET A 106 8.25 -5.78 12.20
CA MET A 106 7.31 -6.71 12.82
C MET A 106 6.40 -5.99 13.81
N TYR A 107 5.09 -6.18 13.69
CA TYR A 107 4.10 -5.52 14.53
C TYR A 107 2.82 -6.35 14.60
N GLY A 108 2.26 -6.50 15.81
CA GLY A 108 1.01 -7.20 16.01
C GLY A 108 1.07 -8.69 15.67
N GLN A 109 -0.03 -9.21 15.13
CA GLN A 109 -0.21 -10.63 14.83
C GLN A 109 -0.70 -10.84 13.40
N ARG A 110 -0.45 -12.04 12.85
CA ARG A 110 -0.94 -12.40 11.52
C ARG A 110 -2.47 -12.50 11.52
N VAL A 111 -3.11 -11.76 10.62
CA VAL A 111 -4.56 -11.80 10.44
C VAL A 111 -4.99 -13.03 9.65
N ARG A 112 -6.23 -13.46 9.88
CA ARG A 112 -6.88 -14.60 9.23
C ARG A 112 -8.19 -14.18 8.60
N VAL A 113 -8.71 -15.02 7.71
CA VAL A 113 -10.04 -14.82 7.13
C VAL A 113 -11.10 -14.77 8.24
N GLY A 114 -11.92 -13.72 8.21
CA GLY A 114 -12.95 -13.43 9.20
C GLY A 114 -12.50 -12.47 10.31
N ASP A 115 -11.20 -12.23 10.46
CA ASP A 115 -10.70 -11.26 11.44
C ASP A 115 -11.07 -9.83 11.04
N ILE A 116 -11.24 -8.99 12.06
CA ILE A 116 -11.46 -7.56 11.91
C ILE A 116 -10.27 -6.79 12.44
N VAL A 117 -9.70 -5.97 11.57
CA VAL A 117 -8.68 -4.98 11.92
C VAL A 117 -9.37 -3.64 12.18
N GLY A 118 -9.24 -3.13 13.40
CA GLY A 118 -9.56 -1.75 13.73
C GLY A 118 -8.38 -0.84 13.39
N VAL A 119 -8.64 0.30 12.77
CA VAL A 119 -7.62 1.21 12.27
C VAL A 119 -7.87 2.60 12.86
N MET A 120 -6.89 3.11 13.62
CA MET A 120 -7.03 4.31 14.44
C MET A 120 -6.04 5.39 14.00
N LEU A 121 -6.51 6.64 13.96
CA LEU A 121 -5.69 7.83 13.77
C LEU A 121 -6.03 8.85 14.85
N ASP A 122 -5.03 9.25 15.62
CA ASP A 122 -5.13 10.32 16.60
C ASP A 122 -4.33 11.53 16.12
N LEU A 123 -5.02 12.61 15.74
CA LEU A 123 -4.40 13.85 15.26
C LEU A 123 -4.10 14.84 16.39
N HIS A 124 -4.41 14.50 17.65
CA HIS A 124 -3.91 15.25 18.81
C HIS A 124 -2.52 14.77 19.17
N ASP A 125 -2.33 13.45 19.23
CA ASP A 125 -1.06 12.81 19.59
C ASP A 125 -0.20 12.44 18.36
N TRP A 126 -0.70 12.71 17.16
CA TRP A 126 -0.05 12.40 15.87
C TRP A 126 0.38 10.93 15.79
N SER A 127 -0.54 10.04 16.12
CA SER A 127 -0.27 8.61 16.23
C SER A 127 -1.28 7.76 15.46
N ILE A 128 -0.81 6.59 15.05
CA ILE A 128 -1.63 5.54 14.43
C ILE A 128 -1.43 4.26 15.24
N SER A 129 -2.56 3.61 15.53
CA SER A 129 -2.62 2.32 16.22
C SER A 129 -3.52 1.38 15.46
N PHE A 130 -3.39 0.08 15.73
CA PHE A 130 -4.24 -0.95 15.14
C PHE A 130 -4.73 -1.91 16.22
N SER A 131 -5.91 -2.49 15.99
CA SER A 131 -6.47 -3.55 16.83
C SER A 131 -6.88 -4.74 15.99
N LEU A 132 -6.85 -5.93 16.57
CA LEU A 132 -7.30 -7.16 15.97
C LEU A 132 -8.42 -7.75 16.83
N ASN A 133 -9.63 -7.86 16.27
CA ASN A 133 -10.81 -8.37 16.96
C ASN A 133 -11.11 -7.68 18.31
N GLY A 134 -10.83 -6.38 18.39
CA GLY A 134 -11.06 -5.55 19.58
C GLY A 134 -9.90 -5.49 20.58
N GLU A 135 -8.83 -6.26 20.37
CA GLU A 135 -7.60 -6.21 21.18
C GLU A 135 -6.54 -5.35 20.48
N LEU A 136 -5.89 -4.44 21.21
CA LEU A 136 -4.82 -3.62 20.65
C LEU A 136 -3.62 -4.47 20.25
N MET A 137 -3.08 -4.18 19.07
CA MET A 137 -1.83 -4.78 18.63
C MET A 137 -0.65 -4.03 19.25
N MET A 138 0.41 -4.77 19.55
CA MET A 138 1.63 -4.24 20.15
C MET A 138 2.85 -4.62 19.32
N ASP A 139 3.89 -3.80 19.42
CA ASP A 139 5.22 -4.17 18.94
C ASP A 139 5.98 -5.06 19.95
N ALA A 140 7.21 -5.45 19.59
CA ALA A 140 8.06 -6.28 20.45
C ALA A 140 8.45 -5.61 21.79
N SER A 141 8.28 -4.29 21.92
CA SER A 141 8.53 -3.54 23.15
C SER A 141 7.29 -3.41 24.04
N GLY A 142 6.12 -3.86 23.56
CA GLY A 142 4.83 -3.71 24.23
C GLY A 142 4.16 -2.36 23.98
N SER A 143 4.62 -1.59 22.99
CA SER A 143 3.97 -0.34 22.61
C SER A 143 2.74 -0.61 21.75
N GLU A 144 1.59 -0.05 22.13
CA GLU A 144 0.33 -0.12 21.39
C GLU A 144 0.31 0.85 20.20
N THR A 145 1.15 1.89 20.25
CA THR A 145 1.31 2.87 19.17
C THR A 145 2.17 2.29 18.06
N ALA A 146 1.59 2.07 16.89
CA ALA A 146 2.30 1.54 15.73
C ALA A 146 3.23 2.59 15.11
N PHE A 147 2.71 3.81 14.93
CA PHE A 147 3.43 4.94 14.38
C PHE A 147 3.22 6.17 15.27
N SER A 148 4.32 6.78 15.70
CA SER A 148 4.33 8.09 16.34
C SER A 148 4.79 9.16 15.36
N ASP A 149 4.61 10.43 15.71
CA ASP A 149 5.11 11.57 14.95
C ASP A 149 4.67 11.57 13.48
N VAL A 150 3.43 11.14 13.22
CA VAL A 150 2.83 11.08 11.88
C VAL A 150 2.86 12.47 11.24
N GLN A 151 3.34 12.57 10.00
CA GLN A 151 3.54 13.85 9.31
C GLN A 151 2.47 14.10 8.23
N GLY A 152 2.00 15.33 8.09
CA GLY A 152 1.12 15.75 6.99
C GLY A 152 -0.08 16.58 7.45
N ASP A 153 -0.75 17.21 6.48
CA ASP A 153 -1.82 18.17 6.79
C ASP A 153 -3.20 17.52 6.90
N THR A 154 -3.46 16.54 6.04
CA THR A 154 -4.78 15.89 5.90
C THR A 154 -4.59 14.43 5.54
N PHE A 155 -5.46 13.58 6.08
CA PHE A 155 -5.37 12.12 5.96
C PHE A 155 -6.66 11.51 5.45
N VAL A 156 -6.54 10.42 4.72
CA VAL A 156 -7.65 9.59 4.26
C VAL A 156 -7.38 8.11 4.55
N PRO A 157 -8.42 7.31 4.85
CA PRO A 157 -8.28 5.87 4.89
C PRO A 157 -7.83 5.33 3.54
N ALA A 158 -6.90 4.38 3.57
CA ALA A 158 -6.34 3.77 2.39
C ALA A 158 -6.00 2.29 2.62
N CYS A 159 -5.92 1.54 1.53
CA CYS A 159 -5.51 0.14 1.55
C CYS A 159 -4.81 -0.24 0.25
N THR A 160 -3.98 -1.27 0.31
CA THR A 160 -3.41 -1.92 -0.86
C THR A 160 -3.84 -3.38 -0.84
N LEU A 161 -4.44 -3.84 -1.93
CA LEU A 161 -4.89 -5.22 -2.07
C LEU A 161 -4.06 -5.91 -3.15
N GLY A 162 -3.54 -7.10 -2.84
CA GLY A 162 -2.93 -7.95 -3.84
C GLY A 162 -3.92 -8.62 -4.77
N VAL A 163 -3.40 -9.21 -5.85
CA VAL A 163 -4.20 -9.92 -6.85
C VAL A 163 -5.09 -10.97 -6.20
N GLY A 164 -6.39 -10.93 -6.51
CA GLY A 164 -7.37 -11.88 -6.00
C GLY A 164 -7.77 -11.68 -4.53
N GLN A 165 -7.18 -10.69 -3.84
CA GLN A 165 -7.48 -10.42 -2.43
C GLN A 165 -8.77 -9.62 -2.27
N LYS A 166 -9.50 -9.91 -1.19
CA LYS A 166 -10.76 -9.26 -0.85
C LYS A 166 -10.76 -8.87 0.61
N ALA A 167 -11.24 -7.66 0.86
CA ALA A 167 -11.51 -7.14 2.20
C ALA A 167 -12.82 -6.34 2.15
N ARG A 168 -13.50 -6.24 3.30
CA ARG A 168 -14.69 -5.40 3.46
C ARG A 168 -14.38 -4.27 4.43
N PHE A 169 -14.60 -3.04 4.00
CA PHE A 169 -14.36 -1.86 4.81
C PHE A 169 -15.67 -1.34 5.41
N VAL A 170 -15.63 -0.97 6.69
CA VAL A 170 -16.73 -0.34 7.42
C VAL A 170 -16.21 0.94 8.04
N PHE A 171 -16.62 2.08 7.49
CA PHE A 171 -16.21 3.41 7.97
C PHE A 171 -17.18 4.01 8.99
N GLY A 172 -18.23 3.27 9.36
CA GLY A 172 -19.17 3.69 10.38
C GLY A 172 -20.18 4.76 9.96
N GLN A 173 -20.61 4.75 8.69
CA GLN A 173 -21.82 5.48 8.29
C GLN A 173 -23.06 4.91 9.01
N ASP A 174 -23.12 3.58 9.15
CA ASP A 174 -23.95 2.90 10.14
C ASP A 174 -23.04 2.33 11.23
N ILE A 175 -23.12 2.93 12.42
CA ILE A 175 -22.29 2.55 13.58
C ILE A 175 -22.55 1.09 13.97
N ASN A 176 -23.76 0.56 13.74
CA ASN A 176 -24.11 -0.82 14.09
C ASN A 176 -23.35 -1.88 13.27
N LEU A 177 -22.73 -1.47 12.17
CA LEU A 177 -21.91 -2.36 11.34
C LEU A 177 -20.47 -2.51 11.85
N LEU A 178 -20.03 -1.61 12.74
CA LEU A 178 -18.73 -1.73 13.42
C LEU A 178 -18.83 -2.77 14.52
N ARG A 179 -18.04 -3.83 14.44
CA ARG A 179 -18.14 -4.96 15.38
C ARG A 179 -17.39 -4.70 16.69
N TYR A 180 -16.30 -3.95 16.64
CA TYR A 180 -15.37 -3.76 17.77
C TYR A 180 -15.14 -2.30 18.16
N PHE A 181 -15.82 -1.36 17.51
CA PHE A 181 -15.77 0.06 17.87
C PHE A 181 -16.03 0.35 19.35
N THR A 182 -16.99 -0.33 19.99
CA THR A 182 -17.31 -0.11 21.41
C THR A 182 -16.25 -0.60 22.38
N THR A 183 -15.37 -1.50 21.94
CA THR A 183 -14.33 -2.11 22.79
C THR A 183 -13.20 -1.13 23.08
N TYR A 184 -12.79 -0.37 22.06
CA TYR A 184 -11.68 0.58 22.19
C TYR A 184 -12.03 1.96 21.63
N GLY A 185 -12.47 2.03 20.37
CA GLY A 185 -12.74 3.29 19.68
C GLY A 185 -13.63 4.25 20.49
N LEU A 186 -14.77 3.76 20.99
CA LEU A 186 -15.70 4.59 21.76
C LEU A 186 -15.13 5.03 23.12
N GLN A 187 -14.38 4.16 23.81
CA GLN A 187 -13.85 4.45 25.15
C GLN A 187 -12.76 5.52 25.10
N GLU A 188 -11.93 5.49 24.05
CA GLU A 188 -10.82 6.42 23.84
C GLU A 188 -11.21 7.69 23.07
N GLY A 189 -12.51 7.85 22.78
CA GLY A 189 -13.06 9.05 22.14
C GLY A 189 -12.78 9.15 20.63
N TYR A 190 -12.57 8.02 19.95
CA TYR A 190 -12.53 7.98 18.49
C TYR A 190 -13.93 8.12 17.90
N GLU A 191 -14.02 8.83 16.78
CA GLU A 191 -15.23 8.93 15.96
C GLU A 191 -15.13 8.00 14.75
N PRO A 192 -16.22 7.31 14.36
CA PRO A 192 -16.24 6.60 13.09
C PRO A 192 -16.08 7.55 11.91
N PHE A 193 -15.22 7.19 10.96
CA PHE A 193 -14.82 8.08 9.86
C PHE A 193 -15.99 8.68 9.07
N CYS A 194 -17.08 7.93 8.86
CA CYS A 194 -18.25 8.36 8.10
C CYS A 194 -19.46 8.72 8.96
N VAL A 195 -19.30 8.96 10.27
CA VAL A 195 -20.44 9.15 11.20
C VAL A 195 -21.38 10.31 10.78
N ASN A 196 -20.83 11.37 10.18
CA ASN A 196 -21.57 12.56 9.75
C ASN A 196 -21.77 12.62 8.23
N MET A 197 -21.64 11.49 7.51
CA MET A 197 -21.77 11.46 6.05
C MET A 197 -23.16 10.99 5.61
N GLU A 198 -23.85 11.82 4.83
CA GLU A 198 -25.18 11.51 4.29
C GLU A 198 -25.13 10.64 3.03
N MET A 199 -24.00 10.65 2.31
CA MET A 199 -23.78 9.87 1.10
C MET A 199 -22.74 8.79 1.31
N ALA A 200 -22.86 7.70 0.54
CA ALA A 200 -21.85 6.65 0.53
C ALA A 200 -20.49 7.21 0.07
N VAL A 201 -19.42 6.76 0.70
CA VAL A 201 -18.06 7.20 0.36
C VAL A 201 -17.55 6.60 -0.95
N THR A 202 -16.85 7.43 -1.71
CA THR A 202 -16.21 7.04 -2.97
C THR A 202 -14.76 6.67 -2.73
N PHE A 203 -14.34 5.53 -3.29
CA PHE A 203 -12.94 5.14 -3.37
C PHE A 203 -12.34 5.54 -4.72
N TRP A 204 -11.10 6.00 -4.67
CA TRP A 204 -10.23 6.13 -5.82
C TRP A 204 -9.18 5.04 -5.78
N TYR A 205 -8.81 4.52 -6.94
CA TYR A 205 -7.76 3.51 -7.05
C TYR A 205 -6.73 3.95 -8.08
N THR A 206 -5.50 3.46 -7.92
CA THR A 206 -4.44 3.70 -8.90
C THR A 206 -4.79 3.01 -10.22
N LYS A 207 -4.80 3.79 -11.31
CA LYS A 207 -5.05 3.28 -12.66
C LYS A 207 -3.77 2.68 -13.21
N ASP A 208 -3.81 1.40 -13.60
CA ASP A 208 -2.64 0.68 -14.14
C ASP A 208 -2.33 1.05 -15.59
N GLN A 209 -3.30 1.66 -16.30
CA GLN A 209 -3.11 2.09 -17.68
C GLN A 209 -2.35 3.41 -17.73
N PRO A 210 -1.21 3.47 -18.44
CA PRO A 210 -0.47 4.72 -18.61
C PRO A 210 -1.33 5.73 -19.36
N THR A 211 -1.30 6.97 -18.91
CA THR A 211 -1.97 8.11 -19.54
C THR A 211 -0.94 9.17 -19.89
N PHE A 212 -1.15 9.89 -20.98
CA PHE A 212 -0.32 11.04 -21.31
C PHE A 212 -0.68 12.21 -20.38
N GLU A 213 0.35 12.82 -19.80
CA GLU A 213 0.28 14.08 -19.07
C GLU A 213 1.30 15.07 -19.64
N ASN A 214 1.09 16.37 -19.42
CA ASN A 214 2.06 17.37 -19.86
C ASN A 214 3.25 17.37 -18.90
N ASN A 215 4.47 17.44 -19.45
CA ASN A 215 5.69 17.52 -18.66
C ASN A 215 5.72 18.73 -17.73
N ASP A 216 5.07 19.84 -18.13
CA ASP A 216 4.96 21.06 -17.33
C ASP A 216 4.10 20.86 -16.06
N ASP A 217 3.24 19.84 -16.04
CA ASP A 217 2.35 19.53 -14.92
C ASP A 217 3.03 18.62 -13.87
N VAL A 218 4.23 18.11 -14.16
CA VAL A 218 4.98 17.17 -13.31
C VAL A 218 6.06 17.90 -12.51
N ILE A 219 5.84 18.05 -11.19
CA ILE A 219 6.70 18.83 -10.27
C ILE A 219 8.16 18.38 -10.30
N ASP A 220 8.41 17.07 -10.35
CA ASP A 220 9.76 16.47 -10.33
C ASP A 220 10.12 15.79 -11.65
N SER A 221 9.75 16.39 -12.79
CA SER A 221 10.13 15.81 -14.08
C SER A 221 11.66 15.77 -14.25
N THR A 222 12.15 14.57 -14.52
CA THR A 222 13.55 14.27 -14.86
C THR A 222 13.89 14.69 -16.29
N VAL A 223 12.88 15.04 -17.09
CA VAL A 223 13.01 15.45 -18.47
C VAL A 223 12.72 16.95 -18.57
N GLU A 224 13.64 17.68 -19.19
CA GLU A 224 13.47 19.08 -19.54
C GLU A 224 13.20 19.21 -21.03
N VAL A 225 12.16 19.97 -21.38
CA VAL A 225 11.78 20.23 -22.77
C VAL A 225 11.86 21.72 -23.04
N THR A 226 12.68 22.13 -24.00
CA THR A 226 12.83 23.53 -24.42
C THR A 226 12.42 23.71 -25.87
N ARG A 227 11.55 24.69 -26.14
CA ARG A 227 11.21 25.12 -27.51
C ARG A 227 12.32 26.02 -28.05
N ILE A 228 12.90 25.61 -29.18
CA ILE A 228 13.88 26.41 -29.92
C ILE A 228 13.15 27.01 -31.14
N PRO A 229 13.01 28.35 -31.21
CA PRO A 229 12.36 29.01 -32.34
C PRO A 229 13.20 28.88 -33.61
N ALA A 230 12.57 29.13 -34.76
CA ALA A 230 13.25 29.09 -36.05
C ALA A 230 14.34 30.17 -36.14
N GLY A 231 15.53 29.79 -36.64
CA GLY A 231 16.60 30.71 -37.03
C GLY A 231 16.58 31.01 -38.53
N SER A 232 17.56 31.79 -39.01
CA SER A 232 17.75 32.06 -40.44
C SER A 232 17.96 30.79 -41.27
N ASP A 233 18.70 29.83 -40.70
CA ASP A 233 19.15 28.60 -41.37
C ASP A 233 18.72 27.33 -40.62
N THR A 234 17.89 27.44 -39.59
CA THR A 234 17.46 26.31 -38.76
C THR A 234 15.94 26.31 -38.55
N PRO A 235 15.27 25.16 -38.78
CA PRO A 235 13.84 25.04 -38.52
C PRO A 235 13.57 25.06 -37.00
N PRO A 236 12.34 25.41 -36.58
CA PRO A 236 11.97 25.34 -35.16
C PRO A 236 12.02 23.89 -34.67
N CYS A 237 12.50 23.67 -33.46
CA CYS A 237 12.63 22.32 -32.90
C CYS A 237 12.35 22.28 -31.39
N LEU A 238 12.19 21.06 -30.87
CA LEU A 238 12.09 20.78 -29.44
C LEU A 238 13.40 20.12 -29.00
N LYS A 239 14.07 20.72 -28.02
CA LYS A 239 15.21 20.10 -27.35
C LYS A 239 14.69 19.37 -26.12
N ILE A 240 15.07 18.11 -25.97
CA ILE A 240 14.75 17.27 -24.81
C ILE A 240 16.07 16.92 -24.14
N SER A 241 16.19 17.16 -22.84
CA SER A 241 17.37 16.82 -22.04
C SER A 241 16.99 16.12 -20.74
N SER A 242 17.83 15.19 -20.29
CA SER A 242 17.70 14.54 -18.98
C SER A 242 18.41 15.38 -17.92
N LYS A 243 17.78 15.53 -16.75
CA LYS A 243 18.38 16.14 -15.55
C LYS A 243 19.19 15.13 -14.73
N MET A 244 19.07 13.84 -15.02
CA MET A 244 19.85 12.81 -14.33
C MET A 244 21.28 12.80 -14.87
N PHE A 245 22.27 12.90 -13.97
CA PHE A 245 23.64 12.53 -14.29
C PHE A 245 23.70 11.01 -14.41
N GLU A 246 23.88 10.49 -15.61
CA GLU A 246 24.26 9.09 -15.78
C GLU A 246 25.67 8.89 -15.21
N ALA A 247 25.78 8.17 -14.09
CA ALA A 247 26.92 7.29 -13.93
C ALA A 247 26.70 6.15 -14.93
N CYS A 248 27.35 6.22 -16.09
CA CYS A 248 27.45 5.07 -16.99
C CYS A 248 28.10 3.92 -16.21
N GLU A 249 27.37 2.81 -16.04
CA GLU A 249 27.97 1.47 -15.87
C GLU A 249 28.14 0.81 -17.25
#